data_AF-A0ABD0ZCP1-F1
#
_entry.id   AF-A0ABD0ZCP1-F1
#
_cell.length_a   1.000
_cell.length_b   1.000
_cell.length_c   1.000
_cell.angle_alpha   90.00
_cell.angle_beta   90.00
_cell.angle_gamma   90.00
#
_symmetry.space_group_name_H-M   'P 1'
#
loop_
_entity.id
_entity.type
_entity.pdbx_description
1 polymer ?
#
loop_
_entity_poly.entity_id
_entity_poly.type
_entity_poly.pdbx_seq_one_letter_code
_entity_poly.pdbx_strand_id
1 'polypeptide(L)'
;MDELVKMKKLVDQGKLRVIPIFYKVEAEDVRKPKGDSEFGKNFWRLAEDSSGDQIKKWKEALECISNKMGLSLREKSSEADFVKEIVKAVQRVIAAIRLEEDQKDWPYLFQEEQVVI
;
A
#
# COMPACT_ATOMS: atom_id res chain seq x y z
N MET A 1 10.99 -2.15 -9.87
CA MET A 1 10.08 -1.02 -9.53
C MET A 1 8.73 -1.08 -10.27
N ASP A 2 8.61 -1.82 -11.38
CA ASP A 2 7.35 -1.85 -12.15
C ASP A 2 6.17 -2.52 -11.44
N GLU A 3 6.44 -3.47 -10.54
CA GLU A 3 5.41 -4.03 -9.66
C GLU A 3 4.76 -2.96 -8.79
N LEU A 4 5.56 -2.03 -8.24
CA LEU A 4 5.07 -0.91 -7.44
C LEU A 4 4.17 0.02 -8.28
N VAL A 5 4.54 0.27 -9.54
CA VAL A 5 3.71 1.03 -10.48
C VAL A 5 2.39 0.32 -10.76
N LYS A 6 2.41 -1.00 -10.96
CA LYS A 6 1.19 -1.81 -11.13
C LYS A 6 0.32 -1.77 -9.87
N MET A 7 0.91 -1.88 -8.68
CA MET A 7 0.18 -1.77 -7.42
C MET A 7 -0.47 -0.40 -7.24
N LYS A 8 0.25 0.69 -7.53
CA LYS A 8 -0.32 2.06 -7.53
C LYS A 8 -1.56 2.12 -8.42
N LYS A 9 -1.48 1.61 -9.65
CA LYS A 9 -2.62 1.59 -10.58
C LYS A 9 -3.83 0.85 -10.00
N LEU A 10 -3.62 -0.30 -9.34
CA LEU A 10 -4.71 -1.06 -8.73
C LEU A 10 -5.29 -0.38 -7.49
N VAL A 11 -4.44 0.27 -6.69
CA VAL A 11 -4.84 1.09 -5.55
C VAL A 11 -5.70 2.27 -6.01
N ASP A 12 -5.28 3.00 -7.05
CA ASP A 12 -6.03 4.13 -7.61
C ASP A 12 -7.39 3.69 -8.15
N GLN A 13 -7.50 2.45 -8.63
CA GLN A 13 -8.77 1.84 -9.07
C GLN A 13 -9.61 1.27 -7.91
N GLY A 14 -9.14 1.35 -6.67
CA GLY A 14 -9.82 0.76 -5.50
C GLY A 14 -9.83 -0.77 -5.48
N LYS A 15 -9.04 -1.44 -6.33
CA LYS A 15 -9.04 -2.91 -6.50
C LYS A 15 -8.05 -3.64 -5.60
N LEU A 16 -7.15 -2.90 -4.95
CA LEU A 16 -6.10 -3.49 -4.12
C LEU A 16 -5.94 -2.70 -2.82
N ARG A 17 -5.99 -3.41 -1.69
CA ARG A 17 -5.55 -2.90 -0.39
C ARG A 17 -4.06 -3.24 -0.23
N VAL A 18 -3.24 -2.25 0.13
CA VAL A 18 -1.79 -2.40 0.30
C VAL A 18 -1.40 -1.99 1.71
N ILE A 19 -0.56 -2.80 2.35
CA ILE A 19 0.07 -2.52 3.65
C ILE A 19 1.58 -2.42 3.41
N PRO A 20 2.15 -1.21 3.36
CA PRO A 20 3.60 -1.06 3.22
C PRO A 20 4.34 -1.63 4.43
N ILE A 21 5.42 -2.37 4.16
CA ILE A 21 6.34 -2.88 5.18
C ILE A 21 7.70 -2.21 4.98
N PHE A 22 8.11 -1.39 5.93
CA PHE A 22 9.42 -0.72 5.94
C PHE A 22 10.38 -1.53 6.78
N TYR A 23 11.15 -2.40 6.13
CA TYR A 23 12.09 -3.28 6.81
C TYR A 23 13.45 -2.61 6.92
N LYS A 24 13.83 -2.18 8.13
CA LYS A 24 15.15 -1.59 8.41
C LYS A 24 15.49 -0.41 7.47
N VAL A 25 14.45 0.35 7.13
CA VAL A 25 14.52 1.53 6.27
C VAL A 25 13.55 2.58 6.81
N GLU A 26 13.95 3.84 6.75
CA GLU A 26 13.06 4.94 7.11
C GLU A 26 12.03 5.16 6.00
N ALA A 27 10.74 5.23 6.37
CA ALA A 27 9.65 5.40 5.43
C ALA A 27 9.78 6.69 4.60
N GLU A 28 10.39 7.73 5.18
CA GLU A 28 10.65 9.00 4.48
C GLU A 28 11.64 8.81 3.32
N ASP A 29 12.68 8.01 3.51
CA ASP A 29 13.70 7.73 2.50
C ASP A 29 13.13 6.93 1.33
N VAL A 30 12.14 6.07 1.60
CA VAL A 30 11.41 5.35 0.55
C VAL A 30 10.45 6.29 -0.19
N ARG A 31 9.69 7.11 0.55
CA ARG A 31 8.73 8.06 0.00
C ARG A 31 9.39 9.08 -0.91
N LYS A 32 10.56 9.59 -0.50
CA LYS A 32 11.36 10.56 -1.24
C LYS A 32 12.81 10.06 -1.27
N PRO A 33 13.21 9.31 -2.32
CA PRO A 33 14.57 8.79 -2.43
C PRO A 33 15.61 9.91 -2.51
N LYS A 34 16.25 10.20 -1.37
CA LYS A 34 17.33 11.19 -1.24
C LYS A 34 18.69 10.53 -1.47
N GLY A 35 19.65 11.23 -2.07
CA GLY A 35 20.96 10.66 -2.40
C GLY A 35 21.87 10.35 -1.19
N ASP A 36 21.50 10.80 0.00
CA ASP A 36 22.23 10.59 1.25
C ASP A 36 21.82 9.32 2.02
N SER A 37 20.63 8.77 1.74
CA SER A 37 20.16 7.50 2.33
C SER A 37 20.55 6.28 1.50
N GLU A 38 20.75 5.13 2.15
CA GLU A 38 21.09 3.88 1.45
C GLU A 38 20.00 3.44 0.47
N PHE A 39 18.73 3.63 0.82
CA PHE A 39 17.63 3.38 -0.11
C PHE A 39 17.72 4.27 -1.34
N GLY A 40 17.91 5.58 -1.14
CA GLY A 40 17.93 6.52 -2.25
C GLY A 40 19.17 6.39 -3.13
N LYS A 41 20.35 6.08 -2.58
CA LYS A 41 21.54 5.73 -3.38
C LYS A 41 21.26 4.55 -4.32
N ASN A 42 20.66 3.47 -3.81
CA ASN A 42 20.30 2.31 -4.62
C ASN A 42 19.22 2.64 -5.66
N PHE A 43 18.23 3.46 -5.29
CA PHE A 43 17.22 3.94 -6.23
C PHE A 43 17.84 4.73 -7.38
N TRP A 44 18.76 5.65 -7.09
CA TRP A 44 19.39 6.48 -8.11
C TRP A 44 20.35 5.70 -8.99
N ARG A 45 21.07 4.72 -8.44
CA ARG A 45 21.87 3.77 -9.24
C ARG A 45 21.01 2.97 -10.22
N LEU A 46 19.83 2.53 -9.81
CA LEU A 46 18.87 1.87 -10.71
C LEU A 46 18.32 2.85 -11.77
N ALA A 47 18.18 4.13 -11.41
CA ALA A 47 17.64 5.16 -12.28
C ALA A 47 18.60 5.61 -13.39
N GLU A 48 19.92 5.37 -13.27
CA GLU A 48 20.93 5.76 -14.26
C GLU A 48 20.61 5.24 -15.68
N ASP A 49 20.15 4.00 -15.78
CA ASP A 49 19.80 3.35 -17.05
C ASP A 49 18.32 3.53 -17.44
N SER A 50 17.57 4.34 -16.70
CA SER A 50 16.11 4.47 -16.85
C SER A 50 15.70 5.76 -17.57
N SER A 51 14.61 5.70 -18.32
CA SER A 51 14.02 6.91 -18.91
C SER A 51 13.42 7.84 -17.84
N GLY A 52 13.36 9.14 -18.14
CA GLY A 52 12.74 10.12 -17.24
C GLY A 52 11.29 9.78 -16.88
N ASP A 53 10.51 9.28 -17.85
CA ASP A 53 9.13 8.84 -17.62
C ASP A 53 9.04 7.62 -16.70
N GLN A 54 9.98 6.68 -16.81
CA GLN A 54 10.07 5.52 -15.93
C GLN A 54 10.39 5.94 -14.49
N ILE A 55 11.38 6.82 -14.32
CA ILE A 55 11.74 7.38 -13.01
C ILE A 55 10.56 8.12 -12.38
N LYS A 56 9.84 8.93 -13.16
CA LYS A 56 8.64 9.64 -12.69
C LYS A 56 7.58 8.68 -12.16
N LYS A 57 7.23 7.64 -12.93
CA LYS A 57 6.24 6.62 -12.51
C LYS A 57 6.68 5.91 -11.24
N TRP A 58 7.96 5.59 -11.10
CA TRP A 58 8.49 4.95 -9.90
C TRP A 58 8.38 5.86 -8.67
N LYS A 59 8.72 7.15 -8.80
CA LYS A 59 8.57 8.13 -7.72
C LYS A 59 7.13 8.32 -7.28
N GLU A 60 6.21 8.47 -8.24
CA GLU A 60 4.77 8.57 -7.95
C GLU A 60 4.24 7.32 -7.23
N ALA A 61 4.74 6.14 -7.60
CA ALA A 61 4.35 4.88 -6.97
C ALA A 61 4.91 4.76 -5.54
N LEU A 62 6.17 5.12 -5.33
CA LEU A 62 6.77 5.19 -3.99
C LEU A 62 6.01 6.16 -3.09
N GLU A 63 5.75 7.38 -3.57
CA GLU A 63 5.02 8.38 -2.80
C GLU A 63 3.60 7.91 -2.44
N CYS A 64 2.87 7.35 -3.41
CA CYS A 64 1.50 6.85 -3.18
C CYS A 64 1.45 5.71 -2.16
N ILE A 65 2.34 4.71 -2.31
CA ILE A 65 2.31 3.52 -1.47
C ILE A 65 2.89 3.83 -0.09
N SER A 66 4.00 4.56 0.01
CA SER A 66 4.64 4.87 1.29
C SER A 66 3.84 5.85 2.16
N ASN A 67 2.94 6.65 1.59
CA ASN A 67 2.02 7.49 2.37
C ASN A 67 0.84 6.72 2.98
N LYS A 68 0.67 5.42 2.68
CA LYS A 68 -0.34 4.59 3.33
C LYS A 68 0.11 4.18 4.73
N MET A 69 -0.85 3.90 5.60
CA MET A 69 -0.56 3.30 6.90
C MET A 69 0.16 1.96 6.69
N GLY A 70 1.37 1.87 7.22
CA GLY A 70 2.24 0.71 7.10
C GLY A 70 2.84 0.30 8.43
N LEU A 71 3.70 -0.72 8.40
CA LEU A 71 4.44 -1.22 9.55
C LEU A 71 5.94 -1.04 9.30
N SER A 72 6.69 -0.67 10.33
CA SER A 72 8.13 -0.45 10.23
C SER A 72 8.88 -1.29 11.24
N LEU A 73 9.89 -2.02 10.77
CA LEU A 73 10.85 -2.74 11.62
C LEU A 73 12.10 -1.89 11.80
N ARG A 74 12.49 -1.65 13.05
CA ARG A 74 13.75 -0.98 13.41
C ARG A 74 14.88 -2.01 13.58
N GLU A 75 16.12 -1.57 13.43
CA GLU A 75 17.33 -2.42 13.48
C GLU A 75 17.42 -3.39 14.67
N LYS A 76 16.96 -2.98 15.86
CA LYS A 76 17.08 -3.75 17.10
C LYS A 76 15.78 -4.48 17.49
N SER A 77 14.81 -4.54 16.59
CA SER A 77 13.50 -5.14 16.84
C SER A 77 13.49 -6.64 16.49
N SER A 78 12.68 -7.41 17.22
CA SER A 78 12.46 -8.84 16.96
C SER A 78 11.70 -9.05 15.65
N GLU A 79 12.34 -9.67 14.66
CA GLU A 79 11.70 -10.03 13.39
C GLU A 79 10.52 -10.99 13.61
N ALA A 80 10.65 -11.92 14.56
CA ALA A 80 9.60 -12.88 14.87
C ALA A 80 8.34 -12.21 15.42
N ASP A 81 8.49 -11.19 16.26
CA ASP A 81 7.33 -10.44 16.77
C ASP A 81 6.75 -9.52 15.71
N PHE A 82 7.60 -8.91 14.88
CA PHE A 82 7.14 -8.11 13.75
C PHE A 82 6.33 -8.92 12.73
N VAL A 83 6.71 -10.16 12.44
CA VAL A 83 5.90 -11.07 11.61
C VAL A 83 4.52 -11.30 12.23
N LYS A 84 4.42 -11.46 13.56
CA LYS A 84 3.11 -11.57 14.23
C LYS A 84 2.29 -10.30 14.07
N GLU A 85 2.90 -9.13 14.11
CA GLU A 85 2.23 -7.85 13.87
C GLU A 85 1.71 -7.73 12.43
N ILE A 86 2.50 -8.16 11.45
CA ILE A 86 2.09 -8.21 10.04
C ILE A 86 0.87 -9.11 9.88
N VAL A 87 0.90 -10.32 10.43
CA VAL A 87 -0.24 -11.27 10.36
C VAL A 87 -1.50 -10.64 10.96
N LYS A 88 -1.40 -10.00 12.13
CA LYS A 88 -2.52 -9.30 12.76
C LYS A 88 -3.05 -8.16 11.88
N ALA A 89 -2.18 -7.37 11.26
CA ALA A 89 -2.59 -6.28 10.37
C ALA A 89 -3.35 -6.82 9.14
N VAL A 90 -2.85 -7.89 8.52
CA VAL A 90 -3.51 -8.55 7.39
C VAL A 90 -4.88 -9.10 7.79
N GLN A 91 -4.98 -9.76 8.95
CA GLN A 91 -6.27 -10.26 9.46
C GLN A 91 -7.30 -9.14 9.64
N ARG A 92 -6.88 -7.97 10.17
CA ARG A 92 -7.76 -6.80 10.31
C ARG A 92 -8.25 -6.27 8.97
N VAL A 93 -7.36 -6.17 7.97
CA VAL A 93 -7.74 -5.73 6.63
C VAL A 93 -8.72 -6.71 5.97
N ILE A 94 -8.49 -8.01 6.09
CA ILE A 94 -9.41 -9.03 5.57
C ILE A 94 -10.78 -8.92 6.24
N ALA A 95 -10.82 -8.76 7.57
CA ALA A 95 -12.07 -8.59 8.30
C ALA A 95 -12.83 -7.32 7.84
N ALA A 96 -12.13 -6.20 7.66
CA ALA A 96 -12.73 -4.96 7.18
C ALA A 96 -13.33 -5.10 5.77
N ILE A 97 -12.64 -5.79 4.86
CA ILE A 97 -13.16 -6.03 3.49
C ILE A 97 -14.48 -6.80 3.53
N ARG A 98 -14.58 -7.84 4.37
CA ARG A 98 -15.82 -8.63 4.50
C ARG A 98 -17.00 -7.78 4.98
N LEU A 99 -16.75 -6.87 5.92
CA LEU A 99 -17.78 -5.95 6.42
C LEU A 99 -18.24 -4.93 5.36
N GLU A 100 -17.34 -4.47 4.48
CA GLU A 100 -17.68 -3.60 3.35
C GLU A 100 -18.54 -4.30 2.29
N GLU A 101 -18.46 -5.63 2.18
CA GLU A 101 -19.26 -6.44 1.26
C GLU A 101 -20.69 -6.64 1.78
N ASP A 102 -20.85 -6.96 3.07
CA ASP A 102 -22.17 -7.16 3.71
C ASP A 102 -23.07 -5.91 3.65
N GLN A 103 -22.48 -4.72 3.57
CA GLN A 103 -23.21 -3.45 3.50
C GLN A 103 -23.75 -3.12 2.09
N LYS A 104 -23.28 -3.80 1.03
CA LYS A 104 -23.72 -3.54 -0.35
C LYS A 104 -25.02 -4.27 -0.73
N ASP A 105 -25.49 -5.22 0.08
CA ASP A 105 -26.72 -5.98 -0.17
C ASP A 105 -28.02 -5.22 0.20
N TRP A 106 -27.91 -4.09 0.90
CA TRP A 106 -29.06 -3.40 1.50
C TRP A 106 -29.88 -2.43 0.60
N PRO A 107 -29.43 -1.91 -0.56
CA PRO A 107 -30.24 -0.94 -1.30
C PRO A 107 -31.35 -1.52 -2.19
N TYR A 108 -31.45 -2.85 -2.38
CA TYR A 108 -32.44 -3.45 -3.28
C TYR A 108 -33.65 -4.11 -2.60
N LEU A 109 -33.64 -4.29 -1.28
CA LEU A 109 -34.71 -5.01 -0.56
C LEU A 109 -35.86 -4.12 -0.06
N PHE A 110 -35.80 -2.80 -0.26
CA PHE A 110 -36.83 -1.85 0.21
C PHE A 110 -37.64 -1.19 -0.91
N GLN A 111 -37.53 -1.66 -2.16
CA GLN A 111 -38.32 -1.11 -3.27
C GLN A 111 -39.62 -1.88 -3.60
N GLU A 112 -39.87 -3.04 -3.00
CA GLU A 112 -41.07 -3.85 -3.31
C GLU A 112 -42.20 -3.83 -2.26
N GLU A 113 -42.11 -3.06 -1.17
CA GLU A 113 -43.21 -2.93 -0.18
C GLU A 113 -44.04 -1.63 -0.30
N GLN A 114 -44.04 -0.96 -1.46
CA GLN A 114 -44.98 0.15 -1.72
C GLN A 114 -45.80 -0.03 -3.00
N VAL A 115 -46.66 -1.05 -3.03
CA VAL A 115 -47.78 -1.25 -3.97
C VAL A 115 -48.78 -2.10 -3.14
N VAL A 116 -49.98 -1.72 -2.66
CA VAL A 116 -51.06 -0.83 -3.09
C VAL A 116 -51.94 -0.52 -1.86
N ILE A 117 -52.48 0.70 -1.78
CA ILE A 117 -53.66 1.07 -0.96
C ILE A 117 -54.93 0.77 -1.77
#